data_AF-A0A392N110-F1
#
_entry.id   AF-A0A392N110-F1
#
_cell.length_a   1.000
_cell.length_b   1.000
_cell.length_c   1.000
_cell.angle_alpha   90.00
_cell.angle_beta   90.00
_cell.angle_gamma   90.00
#
_symmetry.space_group_name_H-M   'P 1'
#
loop_
_entity.id
_entity.type
_entity.pdbx_description
1 polymer ?
#
loop_
_entity_poly.entity_id
_entity_poly.type
_entity_poly.pdbx_seq_one_letter_code
_entity_poly.pdbx_strand_id
1 'polypeptide(L)'
;MICTLLLIACHVRARATDLRLDAAKGFNLLEGRDVHIHFPAGAVPKDGPSAGVTLVTSLVSLFTQKSVRSDTAMTGEMTLRGLVLPVGGVKDKVKFSCLHDLTVNFLRGDYGHYDSIIKENKENPLLQDGTPRVFQRL
;
A
#
# COMPACT_ATOMS: atom_id res chain seq x y z
N MET A 1 -2.39 -10.95 -10.59
CA MET A 1 -2.06 -9.52 -10.77
C MET A 1 -3.11 -8.75 -11.59
N ILE A 2 -3.54 -9.23 -12.77
CA ILE A 2 -4.50 -8.50 -13.64
C ILE A 2 -5.85 -8.19 -12.92
N CYS A 3 -6.41 -9.15 -12.17
CA CYS A 3 -7.66 -8.93 -11.43
C CYS A 3 -7.54 -7.87 -10.32
N THR A 4 -6.40 -7.79 -9.65
CA THR A 4 -6.15 -6.82 -8.57
C THR A 4 -6.11 -5.38 -9.12
N LEU A 5 -5.53 -5.20 -10.30
CA LEU A 5 -5.47 -3.88 -10.94
C LEU A 5 -6.86 -3.36 -11.34
N LEU A 6 -7.69 -4.23 -11.94
CA LEU A 6 -9.05 -3.87 -12.34
C LEU A 6 -9.91 -3.51 -11.12
N LEU A 7 -9.78 -4.28 -10.04
CA LEU A 7 -10.46 -4.05 -8.77
C LEU A 7 -10.12 -2.66 -8.21
N ILE A 8 -8.84 -2.31 -8.26
CA ILE A 8 -8.29 -1.05 -7.76
C ILE A 8 -8.74 0.14 -8.60
N ALA A 9 -8.68 0.03 -9.92
CA ALA A 9 -9.17 1.07 -10.82
C ALA A 9 -10.67 1.33 -10.60
N CYS A 10 -11.47 0.28 -10.41
CA CYS A 10 -12.89 0.38 -10.10
C CYS A 10 -13.13 1.11 -8.77
N HIS A 11 -12.37 0.74 -7.72
CA HIS A 11 -12.47 1.38 -6.41
C HIS A 11 -12.14 2.88 -6.45
N VAL A 12 -11.02 3.26 -7.09
CA VAL A 12 -10.62 4.67 -7.24
C VAL A 12 -11.67 5.47 -8.01
N ARG A 13 -12.26 4.89 -9.07
CA ARG A 13 -13.36 5.52 -9.81
C ARG A 13 -14.60 5.72 -8.96
N ALA A 14 -15.00 4.70 -8.19
CA ALA A 14 -16.19 4.76 -7.34
C ALA A 14 -16.04 5.76 -6.18
N ARG A 15 -14.81 6.05 -5.75
CA ARG A 15 -14.47 6.92 -4.60
C ARG A 15 -13.82 8.23 -5.01
N ALA A 16 -13.91 8.62 -6.28
CA ALA A 16 -13.21 9.79 -6.80
C ALA A 16 -13.54 11.09 -6.03
N THR A 17 -14.81 11.28 -5.66
CA THR A 17 -15.29 12.43 -4.88
C THR A 17 -14.74 12.43 -3.46
N ASP A 18 -14.76 11.28 -2.79
CA ASP A 18 -14.23 11.13 -1.42
C ASP A 18 -12.71 11.40 -1.38
N LEU A 19 -12.01 10.97 -2.42
CA LEU A 19 -10.57 11.13 -2.58
C LEU A 19 -10.17 12.52 -3.12
N ARG A 20 -11.14 13.43 -3.31
CA ARG A 20 -10.95 14.79 -3.85
C ARG A 20 -10.24 14.79 -5.20
N LEU A 21 -10.54 13.81 -6.05
CA LEU A 21 -10.01 13.73 -7.42
C LEU A 21 -10.74 14.68 -8.38
N ASP A 22 -11.80 15.36 -7.91
CA ASP A 22 -12.67 16.26 -8.67
C ASP A 22 -11.94 17.48 -9.27
N ALA A 23 -10.76 17.83 -8.75
CA ALA A 23 -9.90 18.88 -9.30
C ALA A 23 -9.18 18.45 -10.60
N ALA A 24 -9.07 17.14 -10.86
CA ALA A 24 -8.36 16.58 -12.00
C ALA A 24 -9.30 16.34 -13.20
N LYS A 25 -9.84 17.43 -13.79
CA LYS A 25 -10.49 17.51 -15.13
C LYS A 25 -11.20 16.23 -15.63
N GLY A 26 -12.53 16.21 -15.51
CA GLY A 26 -13.43 15.35 -16.30
C GLY A 26 -13.98 14.14 -15.56
N PHE A 27 -15.25 13.83 -15.83
CA PHE A 27 -16.07 12.81 -15.17
C PHE A 27 -15.53 11.36 -15.29
N ASN A 28 -14.46 11.15 -16.06
CA ASN A 28 -13.79 9.86 -16.23
C ASN A 28 -12.26 9.99 -16.17
N LEU A 29 -11.69 9.62 -15.02
CA LEU A 29 -10.22 9.66 -14.76
C LEU A 29 -9.37 8.83 -15.75
N LEU A 30 -9.96 7.81 -16.36
CA LEU A 30 -9.29 6.86 -17.26
C LEU A 30 -9.66 7.04 -18.74
N GLU A 31 -10.57 7.95 -19.07
CA GLU A 31 -11.00 8.14 -20.45
C GLU A 31 -9.94 8.94 -21.21
N GLY A 32 -9.40 8.34 -22.28
CA GLY A 32 -8.33 8.93 -23.09
C GLY A 32 -6.95 8.93 -22.44
N ARG A 33 -6.72 8.13 -21.39
CA ARG A 33 -5.42 8.00 -20.72
C ARG A 33 -5.03 6.54 -20.52
N ASP A 34 -3.85 6.19 -21.00
CA ASP A 34 -3.25 4.89 -20.73
C ASP A 34 -2.37 4.97 -19.49
N VAL A 35 -2.60 4.07 -18.53
CA VAL A 35 -1.81 3.97 -17.29
C VAL A 35 -0.90 2.76 -17.39
N HIS A 36 0.41 3.01 -17.42
CA HIS A 36 1.42 1.96 -17.39
C HIS A 36 1.99 1.82 -15.97
N ILE A 37 1.86 0.62 -15.40
CA ILE A 37 2.38 0.31 -14.07
C ILE A 37 3.59 -0.61 -14.22
N HIS A 38 4.75 -0.09 -13.87
CA HIS A 38 5.99 -0.85 -13.86
C HIS A 38 6.31 -1.35 -12.45
N PHE A 39 6.54 -2.65 -12.31
CA PHE A 39 7.08 -3.25 -11.09
C PHE A 39 8.56 -3.58 -11.31
N PRO A 40 9.49 -2.86 -10.65
CA PRO A 40 10.91 -3.18 -10.74
C PRO A 40 11.19 -4.54 -10.09
N ALA A 41 12.16 -5.27 -10.65
CA ALA A 41 12.55 -6.65 -10.33
C ALA A 41 11.45 -7.70 -10.64
N GLY A 42 11.43 -8.18 -11.89
CA GLY A 42 10.47 -9.19 -12.39
C GLY A 42 10.76 -10.65 -12.02
N ALA A 43 11.87 -10.93 -11.30
CA ALA A 43 12.32 -12.28 -10.99
C ALA A 43 11.79 -12.84 -9.64
N VAL A 44 11.33 -11.96 -8.74
CA VAL A 44 10.62 -12.38 -7.53
C VAL A 44 9.13 -12.27 -7.82
N PRO A 45 8.37 -13.38 -7.79
CA PRO A 45 6.95 -13.30 -8.05
C PRO A 45 6.33 -12.38 -6.99
N LYS A 46 5.76 -11.25 -7.43
CA LYS A 46 5.00 -10.34 -6.57
C LYS A 46 3.61 -10.93 -6.33
N ASP A 47 3.63 -12.14 -5.76
CA ASP A 47 2.46 -12.98 -5.62
C ASP A 47 1.51 -12.40 -4.57
N GLY A 48 0.27 -12.22 -5.04
CA GLY A 48 -0.88 -11.94 -4.21
C GLY A 48 -1.45 -10.53 -4.37
N PRO A 49 -2.70 -10.33 -3.96
CA PRO A 49 -3.34 -9.02 -3.90
C PRO A 49 -2.67 -8.07 -2.89
N SER A 50 -1.63 -8.52 -2.18
CA SER A 50 -0.96 -7.90 -1.03
C SER A 50 -0.28 -6.56 -1.30
N ALA A 51 -0.16 -6.16 -2.57
CA ALA A 51 0.28 -4.83 -3.00
C ALA A 51 -0.90 -3.87 -3.31
N GLY A 52 -2.13 -4.22 -2.94
CA GLY A 52 -3.33 -3.47 -3.31
C GLY A 52 -3.33 -2.03 -2.79
N VAL A 53 -2.87 -1.83 -1.54
CA VAL A 53 -2.71 -0.49 -0.94
C VAL A 53 -1.69 0.35 -1.70
N THR A 54 -0.56 -0.25 -2.10
CA THR A 54 0.51 0.43 -2.84
C THR A 54 0.03 0.89 -4.21
N LEU A 55 -0.73 0.04 -4.90
CA LEU A 55 -1.33 0.33 -6.21
C LEU A 55 -2.40 1.43 -6.15
N VAL A 56 -3.24 1.45 -5.11
CA VAL A 56 -4.19 2.57 -4.94
C VAL A 56 -3.48 3.85 -4.61
N THR A 57 -2.49 3.80 -3.72
CA THR A 57 -1.72 4.99 -3.33
C THR A 57 -0.98 5.57 -4.54
N SER A 58 -0.41 4.75 -5.42
CA SER A 58 0.25 5.22 -6.64
C SER A 58 -0.73 5.84 -7.64
N LEU A 59 -1.91 5.25 -7.84
CA LEU A 59 -2.95 5.83 -8.71
C LEU A 59 -3.51 7.13 -8.16
N VAL A 60 -3.83 7.18 -6.86
CA VAL A 60 -4.30 8.40 -6.21
C VAL A 60 -3.23 9.48 -6.27
N SER A 61 -1.97 9.14 -6.03
CA SER A 61 -0.82 10.04 -6.20
C SER A 61 -0.73 10.59 -7.62
N LEU A 62 -0.87 9.72 -8.64
CA LEU A 62 -0.85 10.10 -10.05
C LEU A 62 -1.96 11.09 -10.40
N PHE A 63 -3.19 10.85 -9.94
CA PHE A 63 -4.33 11.73 -10.24
C PHE A 63 -4.35 13.02 -9.43
N THR A 64 -3.89 12.99 -8.17
CA THR A 64 -3.82 14.17 -7.30
C THR A 64 -2.56 15.01 -7.51
N GLN A 65 -1.58 14.51 -8.26
CA GLN A 65 -0.25 15.12 -8.39
C GLN A 65 0.44 15.33 -7.03
N LYS A 66 0.14 14.46 -6.05
CA LYS A 66 0.76 14.50 -4.73
C LYS A 66 1.79 13.40 -4.60
N SER A 67 3.02 13.75 -4.27
CA SER A 67 4.08 12.77 -4.05
C SER A 67 3.79 11.88 -2.84
N VAL A 68 4.06 10.59 -2.97
CA VAL A 68 4.07 9.63 -1.86
C VAL A 68 5.40 9.77 -1.14
N ARG A 69 5.41 9.62 0.19
CA ARG A 69 6.68 9.66 0.94
C ARG A 69 7.57 8.48 0.56
N SER A 70 8.84 8.77 0.32
CA SER A 70 9.85 7.78 -0.07
C SER A 70 10.34 6.91 1.10
N ASP A 71 10.11 7.36 2.33
CA ASP A 71 10.49 6.69 3.57
C ASP A 71 9.46 5.65 4.05
N THR A 72 8.41 5.38 3.27
CA THR A 72 7.25 4.62 3.75
C THR A 72 7.07 3.31 2.97
N ALA A 73 7.15 2.19 3.67
CA ALA A 73 6.79 0.87 3.18
C ALA A 73 5.30 0.58 3.46
N MET A 74 4.60 0.03 2.47
CA MET A 74 3.18 -0.31 2.57
C MET A 74 2.94 -1.76 2.18
N THR A 75 2.08 -2.44 2.92
CA THR A 75 1.61 -3.80 2.58
C THR A 75 0.16 -3.96 3.01
N GLY A 76 -0.63 -4.65 2.19
CA GLY A 76 -2.04 -4.90 2.49
C GLY A 76 -2.83 -5.26 1.24
N GLU A 77 -3.70 -6.23 1.39
CA GLU A 77 -4.67 -6.58 0.35
C GLU A 77 -5.83 -5.59 0.38
N MET A 78 -6.35 -5.17 -0.78
CA MET A 78 -7.51 -4.28 -0.83
C MET A 78 -8.71 -4.99 -1.44
N THR A 79 -9.86 -4.82 -0.81
CA THR A 79 -11.17 -5.23 -1.34
C THR A 79 -11.84 -4.09 -2.13
N LEU A 80 -12.86 -4.42 -2.94
CA LEU A 80 -13.68 -3.42 -3.67
C LEU A 80 -14.31 -2.37 -2.75
N ARG A 81 -14.56 -2.72 -1.48
CA ARG A 81 -15.15 -1.82 -0.48
C ARG A 81 -14.15 -0.86 0.17
N GLY A 82 -12.86 -0.94 -0.22
CA GLY A 82 -11.78 -0.15 0.38
C GLY A 82 -11.32 -0.67 1.75
N LEU A 83 -11.76 -1.88 2.12
CA LEU A 83 -11.21 -2.55 3.30
C LEU A 83 -9.85 -3.12 2.94
N VAL A 84 -8.87 -2.84 3.80
CA VAL A 84 -7.56 -3.48 3.72
C VAL A 84 -7.62 -4.75 4.55
N LEU A 85 -7.11 -5.86 4.01
CA LEU A 85 -7.04 -7.16 4.68
C LEU A 85 -5.60 -7.49 5.09
N PRO A 86 -5.43 -8.20 6.22
CA PRO A 86 -4.13 -8.64 6.71
C PRO A 86 -3.47 -9.57 5.69
N VAL A 87 -2.14 -9.58 5.68
CA VAL A 87 -1.36 -10.32 4.68
C VAL A 87 -0.41 -11.31 5.34
N GLY A 88 -0.12 -12.41 4.64
CA GLY A 88 0.94 -13.32 5.03
C GLY A 88 2.33 -12.69 4.92
N GLY A 89 3.30 -13.29 5.61
CA GLY A 89 4.73 -12.92 5.51
C GLY A 89 5.07 -11.57 6.15
N VAL A 90 4.31 -11.12 7.16
CA VAL A 90 4.57 -9.84 7.85
C VAL A 90 5.99 -9.80 8.44
N LYS A 91 6.50 -10.92 8.97
CA LYS A 91 7.84 -11.03 9.55
C LYS A 91 8.95 -10.66 8.58
N ASP A 92 8.92 -11.19 7.37
CA ASP A 92 9.93 -10.91 6.36
C ASP A 92 9.80 -9.49 5.79
N LYS A 93 8.56 -9.00 5.64
CA LYS A 93 8.28 -7.63 5.16
C LYS A 93 8.74 -6.55 6.14
N VAL A 94 8.54 -6.76 7.45
CA VAL A 94 9.03 -5.87 8.51
C VAL A 94 10.55 -5.83 8.51
N LYS A 95 11.20 -6.99 8.46
CA LYS A 95 12.67 -7.09 8.44
C LYS A 95 13.26 -6.37 7.23
N PHE A 96 12.70 -6.59 6.05
CA PHE A 96 13.15 -5.91 4.84
C PHE A 96 13.02 -4.38 4.97
N SER A 97 11.88 -3.90 5.44
CA SER A 97 11.63 -2.47 5.58
C SER A 97 12.58 -1.83 6.60
N CYS A 98 12.84 -2.51 7.71
CA CYS A 98 13.79 -2.09 8.73
C CYS A 98 15.23 -2.04 8.19
N LEU A 99 15.67 -3.04 7.42
CA LEU A 99 17.00 -3.03 6.78
C LEU A 99 17.21 -1.85 5.82
N HIS A 100 16.12 -1.29 5.29
CA HIS A 100 16.12 -0.16 4.37
C HIS A 100 15.69 1.16 5.03
N ASP A 101 15.59 1.21 6.36
CA ASP A 101 15.19 2.40 7.13
C ASP A 101 13.84 3.00 6.66
N LEU A 102 12.87 2.11 6.39
CA LEU A 102 11.53 2.49 5.95
C LEU A 102 10.52 2.41 7.10
N THR A 103 9.72 3.46 7.25
CA THR A 103 8.52 3.49 8.09
C THR A 103 7.48 2.53 7.53
N VAL A 104 7.03 1.56 8.33
CA VAL A 104 6.07 0.56 7.85
C VAL A 104 4.64 0.91 8.25
N ASN A 105 3.75 0.99 7.26
CA ASN A 105 2.32 1.15 7.46
C ASN A 105 1.63 -0.21 7.49
N PHE A 106 0.94 -0.52 8.59
CA PHE A 106 0.22 -1.78 8.79
C PHE A 106 -1.27 -1.60 9.04
N LEU A 107 -2.00 -2.68 8.81
CA LEU A 107 -3.32 -2.84 9.39
C LEU A 107 -3.26 -3.16 10.86
N ARG A 108 -4.30 -2.75 11.58
CA ARG A 108 -4.51 -3.15 12.98
C ARG A 108 -4.56 -4.67 13.18
N GLY A 109 -4.98 -5.43 12.16
CA GLY A 109 -4.99 -6.89 12.20
C GLY A 109 -3.59 -7.52 12.18
N ASP A 110 -2.59 -6.85 11.62
CA ASP A 110 -1.21 -7.33 11.53
C ASP A 110 -0.36 -6.95 12.76
N TYR A 111 -0.89 -6.11 13.65
CA TYR A 111 -0.17 -5.59 14.82
C TYR A 111 0.32 -6.66 15.79
N GLY A 112 -0.42 -7.76 15.95
CA GLY A 112 0.00 -8.85 16.82
C GLY A 112 1.25 -9.57 16.32
N HIS A 113 1.40 -9.69 14.99
CA HIS A 113 2.61 -10.21 14.38
C HIS A 113 3.75 -9.20 14.45
N TYR A 114 3.46 -7.90 14.25
CA TYR A 114 4.44 -6.84 14.43
C TYR A 114 5.03 -6.83 15.85
N ASP A 115 4.17 -6.83 16.88
CA ASP A 115 4.60 -6.76 18.28
C ASP A 115 5.49 -7.96 18.69
N SER A 116 5.20 -9.17 18.18
CA SER A 116 6.06 -10.33 18.41
C SER A 116 7.42 -10.20 17.71
N ILE A 117 7.46 -9.64 16.50
CA ILE A 117 8.72 -9.35 15.79
C ILE A 117 9.56 -8.32 16.53
N ILE A 118 8.96 -7.23 17.03
CA ILE A 118 9.68 -6.21 17.82
C ILE A 118 10.23 -6.81 19.10
N LYS A 119 9.43 -7.62 19.81
CA LYS A 119 9.86 -8.30 21.04
C LYS A 119 11.02 -9.27 20.80
N GLU A 120 11.04 -9.95 19.67
CA GLU A 120 12.09 -10.90 19.28
C GLU A 120 13.37 -10.19 18.79
N ASN A 121 13.24 -8.96 18.26
CA ASN A 121 14.36 -8.19 17.69
C ASN A 121 14.64 -6.92 18.52
N LYS A 122 14.50 -7.02 19.85
CA LYS A 122 14.73 -5.90 20.79
C LYS A 122 16.11 -5.25 20.65
N GLU A 123 17.11 -5.97 20.16
CA GLU A 123 18.46 -5.40 20.00
C GLU A 123 18.63 -4.54 18.73
N ASN A 124 17.63 -4.51 17.83
CA ASN A 124 17.70 -3.72 16.60
C ASN A 124 17.14 -2.30 16.83
N PRO A 125 17.97 -1.25 16.85
CA PRO A 125 17.52 0.12 17.15
C PRO A 125 16.52 0.67 16.11
N LEU A 126 16.60 0.22 14.85
CA LEU A 126 15.69 0.63 13.77
C LEU A 126 14.25 0.11 13.96
N LEU A 127 14.07 -0.96 14.75
CA LEU A 127 12.75 -1.50 15.09
C LEU A 127 12.14 -0.80 16.33
N GLN A 128 12.94 -0.05 17.10
CA GLN A 128 12.46 0.64 18.29
C GLN A 128 11.87 2.03 17.99
N ASP A 129 12.37 2.72 16.95
CA ASP A 129 11.98 4.10 16.63
C ASP A 129 10.73 4.22 15.74
N GLY A 130 10.35 3.15 15.03
CA GLY A 130 9.25 3.19 14.08
C GLY A 130 7.89 3.01 14.75
N THR A 131 7.21 4.09 15.16
CA THR A 131 5.76 4.00 15.46
C THR A 131 5.03 3.51 14.20
N PRO A 132 4.39 2.32 14.20
CA PRO A 132 3.66 1.87 13.04
C PRO A 132 2.47 2.80 12.84
N ARG A 133 2.29 3.32 11.62
CA ARG A 133 1.08 4.08 11.32
C ARG A 133 0.01 3.09 10.89
N VAL A 134 -1.03 3.01 11.72
CA VAL A 134 -2.17 2.11 11.49
C VAL A 134 -3.12 2.76 10.50
N PHE A 135 -3.39 2.09 9.39
CA PHE A 135 -4.45 2.49 8.47
C PHE A 135 -5.48 1.37 8.39
N GLN A 136 -6.76 1.71 8.41
CA GLN A 136 -7.86 0.75 8.42
C GLN A 136 -8.73 0.81 7.16
N ARG A 137 -8.68 1.94 6.45
CA ARG A 137 -9.49 2.20 5.25
C ARG A 137 -8.85 3.32 4.42
N LEU A 138 -8.87 3.16 3.09
CA LEU A 138 -8.60 4.22 2.11
C LEU A 138 -9.92 4.71 1.50
#